data_AF-A0A5C3KDN8-F1
#
_entry.id   AF-A0A5C3KDN8-F1
#
_cell.length_a   1.000
_cell.length_b   1.000
_cell.length_c   1.000
_cell.angle_alpha   90.00
_cell.angle_beta   90.00
_cell.angle_gamma   90.00
#
_symmetry.space_group_name_H-M   'P 1'
#
loop_
_entity.id
_entity.type
_entity.pdbx_description
1 polymer ?
#
loop_
_entity_poly.entity_id
_entity_poly.type
_entity_poly.pdbx_seq_one_letter_code
_entity_poly.pdbx_strand_id
1 'polypeptide(L)'
;MASAGSSNNGPGAADYAMDVDMDEGFIMDPESAALIAQLQLEDAALVVAGSKGKGRADAPPPDLEIALRLQTEEFSGWEQLYRDAALAQSIGNAIEMDARLLEAYRLMEETAVADRRAAELLEGGATDLPPLNEAQKIVGEDKDFAKIFDFHTIADSASNVAEQPNQDFSIGVSGSRKTGPSVDRNKRIWCTGCGEQLRIQDTLGAPCDHYYCAGCITRLVESSLTDETLHPIRCCRESIPTAGIAGLIKNADLWSRFEAKRIEYETPGKTRVYCSTPTCSSFLGSSEAHIASSNNARFVWAPCASCNTQTCVSCGKPAHPGDTCSQNEATEEVRALAKTSGWQTCPNCQAIIDLHHGCNHMTCRCRTEFCYECGVLWKTCRCEQWDEHRLVVTAELRVENALGGQVVREVQPEAFVQQVMQAVEHLRVNHGCDRHRWTETRGGTCEECHTEMKYFLKMCRNCGLHVCKPCALNRL
;
A
#
# COMPACT_ATOMS: atom_id res chain seq x y z
N MET A 1 -20.41 -76.99 -23.46
CA MET A 1 -19.94 -75.73 -24.07
C MET A 1 -20.93 -74.65 -23.66
N ALA A 2 -20.47 -73.63 -22.92
CA ALA A 2 -21.24 -72.45 -22.46
C ALA A 2 -22.42 -72.81 -21.50
N SER A 3 -22.73 -72.15 -20.39
CA SER A 3 -22.31 -70.94 -19.71
C SER A 3 -22.77 -71.07 -18.25
N ALA A 4 -22.02 -70.55 -17.28
CA ALA A 4 -22.55 -70.23 -15.95
C ALA A 4 -21.81 -69.00 -15.44
N GLY A 5 -22.58 -67.92 -15.28
CA GLY A 5 -22.16 -66.69 -14.61
C GLY A 5 -22.60 -66.67 -13.14
N SER A 6 -22.26 -65.57 -12.48
CA SER A 6 -22.37 -65.28 -11.04
C SER A 6 -21.17 -65.83 -10.25
N SER A 7 -20.50 -65.11 -9.37
CA SER A 7 -20.88 -63.91 -8.61
C SER A 7 -19.60 -63.30 -8.01
N ASN A 8 -19.52 -61.97 -8.04
CA ASN A 8 -18.59 -61.15 -7.27
C ASN A 8 -18.69 -61.46 -5.77
N ASN A 9 -17.53 -61.71 -5.14
CA ASN A 9 -17.24 -61.41 -3.75
C ASN A 9 -15.72 -61.23 -3.64
N GLY A 10 -15.27 -59.97 -3.53
CA GLY A 10 -13.87 -59.65 -3.30
C GLY A 10 -13.47 -59.97 -1.85
N PRO A 11 -12.28 -60.53 -1.60
CA PRO A 11 -11.79 -60.75 -0.25
C PRO A 11 -11.20 -59.45 0.33
N GLY A 12 -11.43 -59.27 1.63
CA GLY A 12 -11.07 -58.08 2.40
C GLY A 12 -9.60 -57.70 2.32
N ALA A 13 -9.37 -56.39 2.26
CA ALA A 13 -8.07 -55.80 2.50
C ALA A 13 -7.73 -56.00 3.98
N ALA A 14 -6.71 -56.81 4.24
CA ALA A 14 -6.09 -56.92 5.54
C ALA A 14 -5.33 -55.62 5.84
N ASP A 15 -5.64 -55.02 6.99
CA ASP A 15 -4.84 -53.99 7.64
C ASP A 15 -3.40 -54.46 7.77
N TYR A 16 -2.48 -53.73 7.15
CA TYR A 16 -1.06 -53.80 7.45
C TYR A 16 -0.67 -52.43 8.01
N ALA A 17 -1.00 -52.21 9.29
CA ALA A 17 -0.43 -51.12 10.06
C ALA A 17 1.07 -51.44 10.24
N MET A 18 1.91 -50.74 9.48
CA MET A 18 3.32 -50.63 9.82
C MET A 18 3.41 -49.62 10.96
N ASP A 19 3.48 -50.13 12.18
CA ASP A 19 4.00 -49.39 13.33
C ASP A 19 5.46 -49.05 13.04
N VAL A 20 5.69 -47.86 12.50
CA VAL A 20 7.01 -47.25 12.45
C VAL A 20 7.08 -46.32 13.66
N ASP A 21 7.66 -46.83 14.74
CA ASP A 21 8.21 -45.99 15.81
C ASP A 21 9.29 -45.09 15.19
N MET A 22 8.88 -43.90 14.70
CA MET A 22 9.82 -42.84 14.34
C MET A 22 10.19 -42.11 15.62
N ASP A 23 11.44 -42.32 16.05
CA ASP A 23 12.17 -41.49 17.02
C ASP A 23 11.76 -40.01 16.92
N GLU A 24 11.56 -39.36 18.08
CA GLU A 24 11.36 -37.90 18.23
C GLU A 24 12.64 -37.10 17.85
N GLY A 25 13.17 -37.36 16.66
CA GLY A 25 14.32 -36.69 16.07
C GLY A 25 13.83 -35.60 15.11
N PHE A 26 13.89 -34.35 15.55
CA PHE A 26 13.88 -33.12 14.74
C PHE A 26 13.05 -33.20 13.45
N ILE A 27 11.72 -33.12 13.56
CA ILE A 27 10.85 -32.95 12.40
C ILE A 27 11.11 -31.54 11.85
N MET A 28 11.87 -31.46 10.76
CA MET A 28 12.11 -30.22 10.02
C MET A 28 10.79 -29.76 9.39
N ASP A 29 10.41 -28.50 9.61
CA ASP A 29 9.19 -27.97 9.01
C ASP A 29 9.33 -27.93 7.47
N PRO A 30 8.22 -28.15 6.72
CA PRO A 30 8.27 -28.21 5.26
C PRO A 30 8.81 -26.93 4.60
N GLU A 31 8.64 -25.77 5.23
CA GLU A 31 9.14 -24.49 4.69
C GLU A 31 10.66 -24.42 4.80
N SER A 32 11.23 -24.81 5.94
CA SER A 32 12.67 -24.97 6.13
C SER A 32 13.25 -26.02 5.19
N ALA A 33 12.58 -27.16 5.02
CA ALA A 33 13.04 -28.21 4.10
C ALA A 33 13.04 -27.75 2.63
N ALA A 34 12.02 -27.00 2.21
CA ALA A 34 11.95 -26.40 0.89
C ALA A 34 13.07 -25.37 0.67
N LEU A 35 13.35 -24.54 1.68
CA LEU A 35 14.43 -23.54 1.62
C LEU A 35 15.81 -24.22 1.49
N ILE A 36 16.04 -25.31 2.22
CA ILE A 36 17.30 -26.07 2.11
C ILE A 36 17.46 -26.64 0.69
N ALA A 37 16.41 -27.24 0.12
CA ALA A 37 16.46 -27.76 -1.24
C ALA A 37 16.74 -26.64 -2.27
N GLN A 38 16.13 -25.47 -2.09
CA GLN A 38 16.38 -24.30 -2.93
C GLN A 38 17.84 -23.83 -2.84
N LEU A 39 18.42 -23.74 -1.64
CA LEU A 39 19.82 -23.33 -1.46
C LEU A 39 20.78 -24.32 -2.14
N GLN A 40 20.48 -25.63 -2.10
CA GLN A 40 21.29 -26.64 -2.80
C GLN A 40 21.22 -26.50 -4.33
N LEU A 41 20.06 -26.11 -4.88
CA LEU A 41 19.92 -25.80 -6.30
C LEU A 41 20.72 -24.55 -6.68
N GLU A 42 20.71 -23.52 -5.85
CA GLU A 42 21.51 -22.30 -6.05
C GLU A 42 23.02 -22.60 -6.03
N ASP A 43 23.48 -23.42 -5.08
CA ASP A 43 24.87 -23.86 -5.00
C ASP A 43 25.29 -24.65 -6.25
N ALA A 44 24.46 -25.60 -6.70
CA ALA A 44 24.72 -26.37 -7.92
C ALA A 44 24.82 -25.44 -9.16
N ALA A 45 23.93 -24.45 -9.26
CA ALA A 45 23.95 -23.46 -10.33
C ALA A 45 25.23 -22.60 -10.32
N LEU A 46 25.73 -22.22 -9.14
CA LEU A 46 26.99 -21.48 -9.00
C LEU A 46 28.20 -22.31 -9.47
N VAL A 47 28.23 -23.60 -9.13
CA VAL A 47 29.30 -24.51 -9.58
C VAL A 47 29.28 -24.69 -11.11
N VAL A 48 28.09 -24.81 -11.71
CA VAL A 48 27.93 -24.87 -13.18
C VAL A 48 28.34 -23.55 -13.85
N ALA A 49 27.98 -22.41 -13.27
CA ALA A 49 28.37 -21.10 -13.80
C ALA A 49 29.89 -20.89 -13.80
N GLY A 50 30.58 -21.38 -12.76
CA GLY A 50 32.05 -21.29 -12.62
C GLY A 50 32.85 -22.26 -13.50
N SER A 51 32.20 -23.25 -14.14
CA SER A 51 32.85 -24.31 -14.91
C SER A 51 32.74 -24.15 -16.44
N LYS A 52 32.01 -23.14 -16.93
CA LYS A 52 31.91 -22.83 -18.38
C LYS A 52 33.29 -22.53 -18.99
N GLY A 53 33.77 -23.41 -19.87
CA GLY A 53 34.94 -23.15 -20.74
C GLY A 53 36.00 -24.24 -20.83
N LYS A 54 35.85 -25.41 -20.19
CA LYS A 54 36.86 -26.48 -20.18
C LYS A 54 36.40 -27.75 -20.93
N GLY A 55 36.13 -27.66 -22.23
CA GLY A 55 35.81 -28.85 -23.03
C GLY A 55 35.63 -28.59 -24.52
N ARG A 56 35.95 -29.59 -25.35
CA ARG A 56 35.56 -29.60 -26.77
C ARG A 56 34.07 -29.90 -26.85
N ALA A 57 33.34 -29.25 -27.77
CA ALA A 57 31.89 -29.39 -27.92
C ALA A 57 31.41 -30.82 -28.23
N ASP A 58 32.30 -31.68 -28.75
CA ASP A 58 31.98 -33.06 -29.17
C ASP A 58 32.37 -34.13 -28.12
N ALA A 59 32.82 -33.72 -26.93
CA ALA A 59 33.17 -34.65 -25.85
C ALA A 59 31.95 -34.96 -24.97
N PRO A 60 31.77 -36.20 -24.48
CA PRO A 60 30.74 -36.52 -23.50
C PRO A 60 30.91 -35.64 -22.23
N PRO A 61 29.80 -35.29 -21.55
CA PRO A 61 29.86 -34.46 -20.36
C PRO A 61 30.74 -35.12 -19.29
N PRO A 62 31.59 -34.35 -18.59
CA PRO A 62 32.42 -34.89 -17.51
C PRO A 62 31.53 -35.43 -16.38
N ASP A 63 32.03 -36.44 -15.66
CA ASP A 63 31.29 -37.09 -14.56
C ASP A 63 30.75 -36.09 -13.53
N LEU A 64 31.46 -35.00 -13.28
CA LEU A 64 31.02 -33.91 -12.40
C LEU A 64 29.77 -33.19 -12.93
N GLU A 65 29.67 -32.97 -14.23
CA GLU A 65 28.48 -32.34 -14.85
C GLU A 65 27.28 -33.29 -14.79
N ILE A 66 27.51 -34.58 -15.01
CA ILE A 66 26.47 -35.61 -14.87
C ILE A 66 25.99 -35.69 -13.41
N ALA A 67 26.91 -35.69 -12.45
CA ALA A 67 26.60 -35.72 -11.03
C ALA A 67 25.81 -34.48 -10.58
N LEU A 68 26.23 -33.28 -11.00
CA LEU A 68 25.51 -32.03 -10.69
C LEU A 68 24.13 -31.99 -11.33
N ARG A 69 23.97 -32.53 -12.54
CA ARG A 69 22.65 -32.62 -13.19
C ARG A 69 21.71 -33.53 -12.40
N LEU A 70 22.16 -34.72 -12.03
CA LEU A 70 21.36 -35.65 -11.21
C LEU A 70 21.01 -35.03 -9.85
N GLN A 71 21.97 -34.38 -9.20
CA GLN A 71 21.75 -33.68 -7.95
C GLN A 71 20.71 -32.55 -8.08
N THR A 72 20.77 -31.78 -9.18
CA THR A 72 19.78 -30.72 -9.47
C THR A 72 18.39 -31.32 -9.69
N GLU A 73 18.28 -32.43 -10.42
CA GLU A 73 17.02 -33.14 -10.63
C GLU A 73 16.43 -33.62 -9.29
N GLU A 74 17.24 -34.21 -8.41
CA GLU A 74 16.79 -34.67 -7.09
C GLU A 74 16.32 -33.52 -6.20
N PHE A 75 17.11 -32.45 -6.06
CA PHE A 75 16.72 -31.31 -5.22
C PHE A 75 15.52 -30.54 -5.77
N SER A 76 15.33 -30.51 -7.09
CA SER A 76 14.11 -29.93 -7.68
C SER A 76 12.87 -30.74 -7.32
N GLY A 77 12.98 -32.08 -7.29
CA GLY A 77 11.92 -32.95 -6.83
C GLY A 77 11.60 -32.76 -5.34
N TRP A 78 12.64 -32.61 -4.51
CA TRP A 78 12.47 -32.34 -3.08
C TRP A 78 11.84 -30.97 -2.81
N GLU A 79 12.30 -29.92 -3.49
CA GLU A 79 11.73 -28.58 -3.37
C GLU A 79 10.23 -28.60 -3.70
N GLN A 80 9.85 -29.26 -4.81
CA GLN A 80 8.44 -29.39 -5.18
C GLN A 80 7.64 -30.14 -4.11
N LEU A 81 8.14 -31.29 -3.64
CA LEU A 81 7.48 -32.10 -2.63
C LEU A 81 7.27 -31.34 -1.32
N TYR A 82 8.27 -30.59 -0.85
CA TYR A 82 8.16 -29.82 0.39
C TYR A 82 7.26 -28.60 0.26
N ARG A 83 7.23 -27.94 -0.91
CA ARG A 83 6.26 -26.87 -1.17
C ARG A 83 4.82 -27.38 -1.21
N ASP A 84 4.60 -28.54 -1.82
CA ASP A 84 3.29 -29.19 -1.84
C ASP A 84 2.85 -29.59 -0.43
N ALA A 85 3.78 -30.11 0.39
CA ALA A 85 3.52 -30.42 1.80
C ALA A 85 3.20 -29.18 2.65
N ALA A 86 3.95 -28.08 2.47
CA ALA A 86 3.70 -26.81 3.15
C ALA A 86 2.32 -26.25 2.79
N LEU A 87 1.96 -26.30 1.50
CA LEU A 87 0.63 -25.89 1.03
C LEU A 87 -0.47 -26.76 1.63
N ALA A 88 -0.30 -28.08 1.62
CA ALA A 88 -1.27 -29.01 2.21
C ALA A 88 -1.46 -28.75 3.71
N GLN A 89 -0.38 -28.50 4.45
CA GLN A 89 -0.43 -28.14 5.87
C GLN A 89 -1.15 -26.80 6.10
N SER A 90 -0.89 -25.80 5.25
CA SER A 90 -1.58 -24.50 5.31
C SER A 90 -3.09 -24.66 5.08
N ILE A 91 -3.49 -25.46 4.09
CA ILE A 91 -4.90 -25.77 3.84
C ILE A 91 -5.53 -26.50 5.03
N GLY A 92 -4.83 -27.49 5.59
CA GLY A 92 -5.28 -28.21 6.79
C GLY A 92 -5.51 -27.28 7.97
N ASN A 93 -4.54 -26.40 8.26
CA ASN A 93 -4.64 -25.41 9.32
C ASN A 93 -5.80 -24.43 9.09
N ALA A 94 -6.00 -23.97 7.85
CA ALA A 94 -7.12 -23.08 7.52
C ALA A 94 -8.47 -23.75 7.77
N ILE A 95 -8.63 -25.02 7.35
CA ILE A 95 -9.86 -25.78 7.59
C ILE A 95 -10.09 -25.98 9.09
N GLU A 96 -9.06 -26.31 9.86
CA GLU A 96 -9.17 -26.51 11.31
C GLU A 96 -9.53 -25.21 12.05
N MET A 97 -8.88 -24.10 11.69
CA MET A 97 -9.17 -22.78 12.23
C MET A 97 -10.62 -22.36 11.93
N ASP A 98 -11.08 -22.63 10.71
CA ASP A 98 -12.40 -22.21 10.24
C ASP A 98 -13.49 -23.24 10.57
N ALA A 99 -13.16 -24.44 11.07
CA ALA A 99 -14.10 -25.54 11.26
C ALA A 99 -15.33 -25.14 12.10
N ARG A 100 -15.13 -24.36 13.16
CA ARG A 100 -16.22 -23.87 14.02
C ARG A 100 -17.13 -22.88 13.31
N LEU A 101 -16.56 -22.02 12.47
CA LEU A 101 -17.32 -21.04 11.70
C LEU A 101 -18.10 -21.71 10.57
N LEU A 102 -17.48 -22.67 9.89
CA LEU A 102 -18.12 -23.48 8.84
C LEU A 102 -19.31 -24.28 9.41
N GLU A 103 -19.15 -24.86 10.60
CA GLU A 103 -20.24 -25.56 11.28
C GLU A 103 -21.37 -24.60 11.69
N ALA A 104 -21.04 -23.39 12.14
CA ALA A 104 -22.06 -22.38 12.44
C ALA A 104 -22.83 -21.94 11.18
N TYR A 105 -22.14 -21.73 10.05
CA TYR A 105 -22.81 -21.43 8.78
C TYR A 105 -23.69 -22.60 8.29
N ARG A 106 -23.25 -23.85 8.48
CA ARG A 106 -24.07 -25.03 8.18
C ARG A 106 -25.38 -25.01 8.98
N LEU A 107 -25.30 -24.76 10.28
CA LEU A 107 -26.47 -24.68 11.17
C LEU A 107 -27.41 -23.53 10.83
N MET A 108 -26.87 -22.37 10.42
CA MET A 108 -27.68 -21.24 9.95
C MET A 108 -28.41 -21.55 8.65
N GLU A 109 -27.76 -22.21 7.69
CA GLU A 109 -28.39 -22.59 6.42
C GLU A 109 -29.51 -23.61 6.65
N GLU A 110 -29.27 -24.63 7.50
CA GLU A 110 -30.31 -25.61 7.87
C GLU A 110 -31.51 -24.95 8.57
N THR A 111 -31.25 -23.95 9.41
CA THR A 111 -32.28 -23.14 10.07
C THR A 111 -33.09 -22.34 9.05
N ALA A 112 -32.42 -21.65 8.12
CA ALA A 112 -33.08 -20.86 7.08
C ALA A 112 -33.96 -21.72 6.15
N VAL A 113 -33.52 -22.95 5.84
CA VAL A 113 -34.32 -23.91 5.06
C VAL A 113 -35.56 -24.36 5.85
N ALA A 114 -35.41 -24.65 7.15
CA ALA A 114 -36.54 -25.05 8.00
C ALA A 114 -37.56 -23.91 8.19
N ASP A 115 -37.08 -22.69 8.40
CA ASP A 115 -37.92 -21.50 8.54
C ASP A 115 -38.69 -21.19 7.26
N ARG A 116 -38.05 -21.32 6.09
CA ARG A 116 -38.70 -21.17 4.78
C ARG A 116 -39.83 -22.19 4.63
N ARG A 117 -39.58 -23.46 4.96
CA ARG A 117 -40.59 -24.52 4.89
C ARG A 117 -41.78 -24.24 5.83
N ALA A 118 -41.51 -23.73 7.02
CA ALA A 118 -42.56 -23.33 7.96
C ALA A 118 -43.40 -22.17 7.41
N ALA A 119 -42.77 -21.17 6.79
CA ALA A 119 -43.46 -20.05 6.15
C ALA A 119 -44.36 -20.51 4.99
N GLU A 120 -43.89 -21.42 4.15
CA GLU A 120 -44.69 -22.03 3.06
C GLU A 120 -45.94 -22.76 3.59
N LEU A 121 -45.82 -23.48 4.72
CA LEU A 121 -46.96 -24.17 5.35
C LEU A 121 -48.00 -23.19 5.90
N LEU A 122 -47.56 -22.07 6.50
CA LEU A 122 -48.46 -21.02 6.98
C LEU A 122 -49.20 -20.33 5.83
N GLU A 123 -48.51 -20.06 4.72
CA GLU A 123 -49.13 -19.52 3.51
C GLU A 123 -50.18 -20.48 2.93
N GLY A 124 -49.90 -21.79 3.01
CA GLY A 124 -50.84 -22.87 2.67
C GLY A 124 -52.02 -23.05 3.64
N GLY A 125 -52.12 -22.24 4.70
CA GLY A 125 -53.22 -22.27 5.67
C GLY A 125 -53.10 -23.34 6.77
N ALA A 126 -51.91 -23.92 6.96
CA ALA A 126 -51.68 -24.85 8.07
C ALA A 126 -51.70 -24.10 9.41
N THR A 127 -52.39 -24.66 10.42
CA THR A 127 -52.44 -24.11 11.78
C THR A 127 -51.40 -24.71 12.72
N ASP A 128 -50.88 -25.89 12.38
CA ASP A 128 -49.89 -26.61 13.19
C ASP A 128 -48.55 -26.69 12.43
N LEU A 129 -47.53 -26.07 13.00
CA LEU A 129 -46.17 -26.08 12.45
C LEU A 129 -45.38 -27.31 12.95
N PRO A 130 -44.44 -27.83 12.15
CA PRO A 130 -43.48 -28.82 12.62
C PRO A 130 -42.68 -28.30 13.83
N PRO A 131 -42.32 -29.19 14.78
CA PRO A 131 -41.46 -28.80 15.89
C PRO A 131 -40.07 -28.37 15.38
N LEU A 132 -39.44 -27.44 16.11
CA LEU A 132 -38.10 -26.94 15.77
C LEU A 132 -37.08 -28.09 15.72
N ASN A 133 -36.28 -28.10 14.65
CA ASN A 133 -35.16 -29.04 14.52
C ASN A 133 -33.98 -28.61 15.41
N GLU A 134 -32.96 -29.47 15.52
CA GLU A 134 -31.83 -29.22 16.41
C GLU A 134 -31.03 -27.96 16.01
N ALA A 135 -30.89 -27.70 14.70
CA ALA A 135 -30.23 -26.50 14.20
C ALA A 135 -30.98 -25.22 14.62
N GLN A 136 -32.31 -25.19 14.49
CA GLN A 136 -33.15 -24.07 14.90
C GLN A 136 -33.06 -23.79 16.41
N LYS A 137 -32.95 -24.84 17.24
CA LYS A 137 -32.75 -24.68 18.68
C LYS A 137 -31.37 -24.10 18.99
N ILE A 138 -30.32 -24.62 18.36
CA ILE A 138 -28.95 -24.11 18.57
C ILE A 138 -28.86 -22.65 18.11
N VAL A 139 -29.34 -22.31 16.92
CA VAL A 139 -29.27 -20.93 16.40
C VAL A 139 -30.16 -19.97 17.20
N GLY A 140 -31.34 -20.40 17.64
CA GLY A 140 -32.35 -19.54 18.27
C GLY A 140 -32.26 -19.45 19.79
N GLU A 141 -31.80 -20.49 20.48
CA GLU A 141 -31.83 -20.61 21.94
C GLU A 141 -30.43 -20.54 22.58
N ASP A 142 -29.38 -20.96 21.86
CA ASP A 142 -28.01 -20.89 22.38
C ASP A 142 -27.47 -19.46 22.29
N LYS A 143 -27.37 -18.81 23.45
CA LYS A 143 -26.85 -17.44 23.59
C LYS A 143 -25.37 -17.33 23.22
N ASP A 144 -24.64 -18.43 23.20
CA ASP A 144 -23.24 -18.48 22.84
C ASP A 144 -23.03 -18.71 21.33
N PHE A 145 -24.07 -19.14 20.59
CA PHE A 145 -23.99 -19.32 19.13
C PHE A 145 -23.66 -18.01 18.41
N ALA A 146 -24.28 -16.89 18.82
CA ALA A 146 -23.98 -15.58 18.26
C ALA A 146 -22.52 -15.14 18.49
N LYS A 147 -21.88 -15.63 19.55
CA LYS A 147 -20.48 -15.33 19.89
C LYS A 147 -19.48 -16.09 19.01
N ILE A 148 -19.91 -17.08 18.23
CA ILE A 148 -19.06 -17.77 17.24
C ILE A 148 -18.65 -16.81 16.12
N PHE A 149 -19.50 -15.82 15.83
CA PHE A 149 -19.24 -14.78 14.83
C PHE A 149 -18.50 -13.56 15.42
N ASP A 150 -18.29 -13.52 16.74
CA ASP A 150 -17.46 -12.50 17.39
C ASP A 150 -15.98 -12.86 17.21
N PHE A 151 -15.27 -12.07 16.42
CA PHE A 151 -13.87 -12.31 16.02
C PHE A 151 -12.85 -12.43 17.20
N HIS A 152 -13.25 -12.11 18.44
CA HIS A 152 -12.37 -12.14 19.61
C HIS A 152 -12.23 -13.53 20.26
N THR A 153 -13.21 -14.44 20.10
CA THR A 153 -13.27 -15.73 20.84
C THR A 153 -12.63 -16.91 20.11
N ILE A 154 -12.39 -16.80 18.79
CA ILE A 154 -11.73 -17.84 17.99
C ILE A 154 -10.24 -17.96 18.37
N ALA A 155 -9.60 -16.87 18.81
CA ALA A 155 -8.19 -16.85 19.19
C ALA A 155 -7.89 -17.59 20.52
N ASP A 156 -8.84 -17.63 21.46
CA ASP A 156 -8.64 -18.25 22.78
C ASP A 156 -8.68 -19.79 22.72
N SER A 157 -9.26 -20.36 21.66
CA SER A 157 -9.48 -21.80 21.55
C SER A 157 -8.35 -22.57 20.87
N ALA A 158 -7.43 -21.88 20.20
CA ALA A 158 -6.24 -22.47 19.58
C ALA A 158 -5.05 -22.61 20.56
N SER A 159 -5.22 -22.24 21.84
CA SER A 159 -4.14 -22.21 22.84
C SER A 159 -4.00 -23.48 23.69
N ASN A 160 -4.64 -24.60 23.32
CA ASN A 160 -4.50 -25.87 24.03
C ASN A 160 -3.78 -26.93 23.19
N VAL A 161 -2.51 -26.68 22.85
CA VAL A 161 -1.55 -27.74 22.50
C VAL A 161 -0.28 -27.51 23.32
N ALA A 162 -0.10 -28.41 24.28
CA ALA A 162 1.06 -28.70 25.13
C ALA A 162 2.29 -27.76 25.08
N GLU A 163 2.50 -27.03 26.17
CA GLU A 163 3.82 -26.52 26.57
C GLU A 163 4.77 -27.68 26.92
N GLN A 164 6.00 -27.62 26.42
CA GLN A 164 7.16 -28.21 27.10
C GLN A 164 8.21 -27.12 27.40
N PRO A 165 8.96 -27.25 28.51
CA PRO A 165 9.63 -26.12 29.15
C PRO A 165 11.10 -26.03 28.71
N ASN A 166 11.49 -24.91 28.10
CA ASN A 166 12.91 -24.57 28.00
C ASN A 166 13.28 -23.55 29.08
N GLN A 167 13.97 -24.10 30.09
CA GLN A 167 14.90 -23.38 30.96
C GLN A 167 15.90 -22.65 30.06
N ASP A 168 16.16 -21.36 30.28
CA ASP A 168 17.37 -20.97 31.00
C ASP A 168 17.60 -19.45 31.18
N PHE A 169 18.35 -19.16 32.25
CA PHE A 169 19.09 -17.95 32.61
C PHE A 169 18.37 -16.61 32.87
N SER A 170 18.06 -16.41 34.15
CA SER A 170 17.85 -15.09 34.76
C SER A 170 19.18 -14.39 35.04
N ILE A 171 19.38 -13.19 34.47
CA ILE A 171 20.23 -12.16 35.09
C ILE A 171 19.31 -11.05 35.57
N GLY A 172 19.23 -10.90 36.89
CA GLY A 172 18.47 -9.86 37.55
C GLY A 172 19.10 -8.49 37.39
N VAL A 173 18.30 -7.52 36.95
CA VAL A 173 18.46 -6.12 37.32
C VAL A 173 17.09 -5.58 37.71
N SER A 174 16.86 -5.51 39.02
CA SER A 174 15.71 -4.87 39.64
C SER A 174 15.71 -3.38 39.33
N GLY A 175 14.83 -2.96 38.42
CA GLY A 175 14.53 -1.56 38.16
C GLY A 175 13.01 -1.37 38.14
N SER A 176 12.46 -0.91 39.26
CA SER A 176 11.05 -0.54 39.39
C SER A 176 10.69 0.51 38.33
N ARG A 177 9.94 0.12 37.30
CA ARG A 177 9.33 1.06 36.35
C ARG A 177 7.84 1.14 36.64
N LYS A 178 7.39 2.36 36.86
CA LYS A 178 6.00 2.74 37.09
C LYS A 178 5.12 2.15 35.97
N THR A 179 4.03 1.50 36.36
CA THR A 179 3.02 0.93 35.47
C THR A 179 2.33 2.05 34.69
N GLY A 180 2.69 2.20 33.41
CA GLY A 180 1.86 2.89 32.43
C GLY A 180 0.58 2.09 32.15
N PRO A 181 -0.40 2.67 31.44
CA PRO A 181 -1.63 1.97 31.09
C PRO A 181 -1.31 0.66 30.38
N SER A 182 -1.94 -0.43 30.82
CA SER A 182 -1.81 -1.75 30.23
C SER A 182 -2.39 -1.72 28.82
N VAL A 183 -1.56 -1.43 27.82
CA VAL A 183 -1.91 -1.66 26.42
C VAL A 183 -1.94 -3.17 26.26
N ASP A 184 -3.10 -3.74 25.94
CA ASP A 184 -3.22 -5.15 25.60
C ASP A 184 -2.27 -5.46 24.43
N ARG A 185 -1.16 -6.13 24.75
CA ARG A 185 -0.05 -6.39 23.82
C ARG A 185 -0.44 -7.36 22.71
N ASN A 186 -1.56 -8.07 22.87
CA ASN A 186 -2.11 -8.97 21.86
C ASN A 186 -3.20 -8.32 20.99
N LYS A 187 -3.55 -7.05 21.23
CA LYS A 187 -4.52 -6.33 20.39
C LYS A 187 -4.04 -6.29 18.95
N ARG A 188 -4.81 -6.90 18.06
CA ARG A 188 -4.59 -6.87 16.61
C ARG A 188 -5.38 -5.74 15.97
N ILE A 189 -4.74 -5.07 15.02
CA ILE A 189 -5.28 -3.89 14.33
C ILE A 189 -4.99 -3.98 12.82
N TRP A 190 -5.78 -3.26 12.03
CA TRP A 190 -5.67 -3.27 10.58
C TRP A 190 -4.71 -2.18 10.10
N CYS A 191 -3.76 -2.55 9.24
CA CYS A 191 -2.91 -1.57 8.56
C CYS A 191 -3.72 -0.79 7.53
N THR A 192 -3.71 0.53 7.63
CA THR A 192 -4.44 1.44 6.74
C THR A 192 -3.94 1.36 5.31
N GLY A 193 -2.64 1.11 5.11
CA GLY A 193 -2.02 1.01 3.78
C GLY A 193 -2.38 -0.30 3.06
N CYS A 194 -1.99 -1.45 3.61
CA CYS A 194 -2.14 -2.76 2.96
C CYS A 194 -3.40 -3.54 3.37
N GLY A 195 -4.07 -3.18 4.47
CA GLY A 195 -5.20 -3.95 4.99
C GLY A 195 -4.79 -5.23 5.74
N GLU A 196 -3.52 -5.41 6.06
CA GLU A 196 -3.05 -6.57 6.82
C GLU A 196 -3.29 -6.39 8.33
N GLN A 197 -3.67 -7.46 9.03
CA GLN A 197 -3.93 -7.45 10.47
C GLN A 197 -2.67 -7.78 11.27
N LEU A 198 -2.20 -6.83 12.08
CA LEU A 198 -0.92 -6.88 12.78
C LEU A 198 -1.09 -6.62 14.27
N ARG A 199 -0.11 -7.01 15.08
CA ARG A 199 -0.08 -6.64 16.51
C ARG A 199 0.18 -5.14 16.64
N ILE A 200 -0.50 -4.48 17.58
CA ILE A 200 -0.39 -3.03 17.78
C ILE A 200 1.06 -2.54 17.96
N GLN A 201 1.91 -3.33 18.60
CA GLN A 201 3.32 -3.01 18.83
C GLN A 201 4.20 -3.01 17.56
N ASP A 202 3.76 -3.71 16.50
CA ASP A 202 4.48 -3.83 15.23
C ASP A 202 3.99 -2.78 14.20
N THR A 203 3.21 -1.81 14.66
CA THR A 203 2.59 -0.78 13.83
C THR A 203 2.94 0.63 14.32
N LEU A 204 2.95 1.56 13.38
CA LEU A 204 3.02 2.98 13.65
C LEU A 204 1.60 3.54 13.75
N GLY A 205 1.22 4.04 14.93
CA GLY A 205 0.01 4.83 15.11
C GLY A 205 0.20 6.25 14.57
N ALA A 206 -0.66 6.66 13.65
CA ALA A 206 -0.80 8.04 13.22
C ALA A 206 -1.66 8.83 14.23
N PRO A 207 -1.56 10.18 14.25
CA PRO A 207 -2.35 11.01 15.15
C PRO A 207 -3.89 10.88 15.00
N CYS A 208 -4.35 10.48 13.82
CA CYS A 208 -5.76 10.30 13.49
C CYS A 208 -6.32 8.88 13.78
N ASP A 209 -5.71 8.16 14.73
CA ASP A 209 -6.06 6.77 15.13
C ASP A 209 -5.96 5.70 14.02
N HIS A 210 -5.36 6.04 12.89
CA HIS A 210 -4.98 5.09 11.85
C HIS A 210 -3.63 4.45 12.15
N TYR A 211 -3.44 3.20 11.73
CA TYR A 211 -2.20 2.47 11.95
C TYR A 211 -1.56 2.00 10.65
N TYR A 212 -0.24 1.91 10.63
CA TYR A 212 0.54 1.47 9.47
C TYR A 212 1.57 0.42 9.84
N CYS A 213 1.73 -0.59 8.98
CA CYS A 213 2.82 -1.54 9.08
C CYS A 213 4.14 -0.92 8.63
N ALA A 214 5.27 -1.51 9.06
CA ALA A 214 6.60 -1.07 8.66
C ALA A 214 6.74 -0.99 7.13
N GLY A 215 6.27 -2.00 6.40
CA GLY A 215 6.34 -2.01 4.93
C GLY A 215 5.56 -0.87 4.26
N CYS A 216 4.39 -0.49 4.79
CA CYS A 216 3.62 0.62 4.26
C CYS A 216 4.29 1.97 4.53
N ILE A 217 4.84 2.16 5.74
CA ILE A 217 5.59 3.38 6.07
C ILE A 217 6.85 3.49 5.23
N THR A 218 7.62 2.41 5.06
CA THR A 218 8.80 2.39 4.20
C THR A 218 8.46 2.82 2.78
N ARG A 219 7.40 2.26 2.16
CA ARG A 219 6.96 2.69 0.82
C ARG A 219 6.54 4.15 0.76
N LEU A 220 5.88 4.65 1.82
CA LEU A 220 5.47 6.05 1.90
C LEU A 220 6.69 6.97 1.99
N VAL A 221 7.73 6.57 2.73
CA VAL A 221 9.01 7.27 2.83
C VAL A 221 9.72 7.27 1.49
N GLU A 222 9.85 6.13 0.83
CA GLU A 222 10.45 6.00 -0.51
C GLU A 222 9.74 6.90 -1.52
N SER A 223 8.40 6.91 -1.50
CA SER A 223 7.59 7.78 -2.37
C SER A 223 7.81 9.25 -2.06
N SER A 224 7.98 9.62 -0.78
CA SER A 224 8.25 11.00 -0.40
C SER A 224 9.62 11.51 -0.87
N LEU A 225 10.60 10.62 -1.12
CA LEU A 225 11.91 11.03 -1.63
C LEU A 225 11.85 11.64 -3.03
N THR A 226 10.88 11.20 -3.83
CA THR A 226 10.69 11.65 -5.22
C THR A 226 9.54 12.65 -5.35
N ASP A 227 8.56 12.62 -4.45
CA ASP A 227 7.38 13.49 -4.50
C ASP A 227 7.25 14.38 -3.26
N GLU A 228 7.63 15.64 -3.42
CA GLU A 228 7.54 16.69 -2.39
C GLU A 228 6.11 16.90 -1.86
N THR A 229 5.07 16.59 -2.63
CA THR A 229 3.68 16.77 -2.17
C THR A 229 3.31 15.82 -1.02
N LEU A 230 4.05 14.71 -0.86
CA LEU A 230 3.91 13.78 0.25
C LEU A 230 4.66 14.25 1.51
N HIS A 231 5.29 15.43 1.49
CA HIS A 231 6.04 15.99 2.61
C HIS A 231 5.27 17.12 3.37
N PRO A 232 5.22 17.06 4.73
CA PRO A 232 5.57 15.92 5.57
C PRO A 232 4.62 14.75 5.33
N ILE A 233 5.12 13.58 5.70
CA ILE A 233 4.35 12.35 5.71
C ILE A 233 3.14 12.56 6.63
N ARG A 234 1.95 12.31 6.07
CA ARG A 234 0.65 12.59 6.71
C ARG A 234 -0.28 11.41 6.60
N CYS A 235 -1.26 11.39 7.50
CA CYS A 235 -2.45 10.57 7.39
C CYS A 235 -3.67 11.40 7.79
N CYS A 236 -4.69 11.49 6.94
CA CYS A 236 -5.90 12.29 7.16
C CYS A 236 -5.59 13.75 7.55
N ARG A 237 -4.66 14.39 6.81
CA ARG A 237 -4.13 15.75 7.04
C ARG A 237 -3.24 15.94 8.27
N GLU A 238 -3.13 14.94 9.13
CA GLU A 238 -2.31 15.04 10.34
C GLU A 238 -0.91 14.51 10.06
N SER A 239 0.12 15.30 10.39
CA SER A 239 1.52 14.93 10.16
C SER A 239 1.90 13.78 11.08
N ILE A 240 2.41 12.69 10.51
CA ILE A 240 2.95 11.60 11.29
C ILE A 240 4.30 12.06 11.87
N PRO A 241 4.52 11.99 13.20
CA PRO A 241 5.77 12.41 13.81
C PRO A 241 6.97 11.60 13.27
N THR A 242 8.04 12.30 12.88
CA THR A 242 9.26 11.68 12.35
C THR A 242 9.90 10.70 13.32
N ALA A 243 9.82 10.95 14.62
CA ALA A 243 10.33 10.05 15.65
C ALA A 243 9.67 8.65 15.61
N GLY A 244 8.37 8.59 15.30
CA GLY A 244 7.66 7.31 15.16
C GLY A 244 8.07 6.57 13.88
N ILE A 245 8.28 7.31 12.79
CA ILE A 245 8.76 6.76 11.51
C ILE A 245 10.17 6.16 11.67
N ALA A 246 11.06 6.85 12.37
CA ALA A 246 12.43 6.40 12.63
C ALA A 246 12.49 5.03 13.31
N GLY A 247 11.55 4.74 14.22
CA GLY A 247 11.50 3.48 14.95
C GLY A 247 11.14 2.26 14.09
N LEU A 248 10.48 2.45 12.94
CA LEU A 248 10.05 1.36 12.05
C LEU A 248 11.00 1.15 10.87
N ILE A 249 11.76 2.18 10.47
CA ILE A 249 12.70 2.08 9.34
C ILE A 249 14.02 1.50 9.81
N LYS A 250 14.25 0.22 9.52
CA LYS A 250 15.50 -0.47 9.84
C LYS A 250 16.66 -0.11 8.90
N ASN A 251 16.38 0.43 7.72
CA ASN A 251 17.38 0.79 6.73
C ASN A 251 17.96 2.19 7.01
N ALA A 252 19.20 2.24 7.48
CA ALA A 252 19.89 3.49 7.81
C ALA A 252 20.16 4.40 6.60
N ASP A 253 20.42 3.84 5.40
CA ASP A 253 20.60 4.63 4.18
C ASP A 253 19.30 5.33 3.79
N LEU A 254 18.19 4.59 3.80
CA LEU A 254 16.87 5.14 3.49
C LEU A 254 16.52 6.28 4.46
N TRP A 255 16.77 6.09 5.76
CA TRP A 255 16.53 7.11 6.77
C TRP A 255 17.39 8.36 6.56
N SER A 256 18.68 8.19 6.27
CA SER A 256 19.59 9.31 5.96
C SER A 256 19.13 10.12 4.75
N ARG A 257 18.71 9.43 3.67
CA ARG A 257 18.18 10.06 2.47
C ARG A 257 16.86 10.78 2.73
N PHE A 258 15.98 10.19 3.53
CA PHE A 258 14.73 10.81 3.96
C PHE A 258 14.99 12.10 4.74
N GLU A 259 15.92 12.06 5.69
CA GLU A 259 16.27 13.23 6.50
C GLU A 259 16.89 14.35 5.66
N ALA A 260 17.78 14.01 4.71
CA ALA A 260 18.33 14.97 3.76
C ALA A 260 17.23 15.61 2.89
N LYS A 261 16.29 14.80 2.37
CA LYS A 261 15.15 15.29 1.59
C LYS A 261 14.15 16.11 2.42
N ARG A 262 13.97 15.75 3.69
CA ARG A 262 13.13 16.50 4.64
C ARG A 262 13.65 17.93 4.80
N ILE A 263 14.96 18.10 5.02
CA ILE A 263 15.60 19.42 5.13
C ILE A 263 15.48 20.21 3.82
N GLU A 264 15.68 19.55 2.67
CA GLU A 264 15.48 20.16 1.36
C GLU A 264 14.05 20.71 1.21
N TYR A 265 13.03 19.90 1.50
CA TYR A 265 11.63 20.28 1.35
C TYR A 265 11.14 21.31 2.39
N GLU A 266 11.71 21.31 3.58
CA GLU A 266 11.43 22.34 4.60
C GLU A 266 12.07 23.69 4.26
N THR A 267 13.16 23.68 3.48
CA THR A 267 13.76 24.92 2.97
C THR A 267 12.80 25.56 1.96
N PRO A 268 12.46 26.86 2.04
CA PRO A 268 11.56 27.50 1.09
C PRO A 268 12.10 27.42 -0.34
N GLY A 269 11.27 26.98 -1.31
CA GLY A 269 11.69 26.73 -2.69
C GLY A 269 12.45 27.89 -3.36
N LYS A 270 12.06 29.14 -3.09
CA LYS A 270 12.71 30.36 -3.60
C LYS A 270 14.18 30.51 -3.17
N THR A 271 14.54 29.85 -2.07
CA THR A 271 15.84 29.98 -1.40
C THR A 271 16.71 28.74 -1.57
N ARG A 272 16.17 27.66 -2.14
CA ARG A 272 16.93 26.42 -2.32
C ARG A 272 18.02 26.62 -3.37
N VAL A 273 19.25 26.25 -3.01
CA VAL A 273 20.38 26.22 -3.92
C VAL A 273 20.64 24.77 -4.31
N TYR A 274 20.76 24.52 -5.61
CA TYR A 274 21.07 23.21 -6.17
C TYR A 274 22.38 23.27 -6.94
N CYS A 275 23.07 22.14 -7.05
CA CYS A 275 24.27 22.03 -7.88
C CYS A 275 23.93 22.34 -9.34
N SER A 276 24.69 23.25 -9.95
CA SER A 276 24.52 23.65 -11.35
C SER A 276 24.82 22.55 -12.36
N THR A 277 25.50 21.47 -11.94
CA THR A 277 25.81 20.33 -12.81
C THR A 277 24.55 19.47 -12.99
N PRO A 278 23.98 19.36 -14.21
CA PRO A 278 22.69 18.72 -14.42
C PRO A 278 22.62 17.25 -13.97
N THR A 279 23.72 16.51 -14.13
CA THR A 279 23.84 15.11 -13.70
C THR A 279 23.98 14.94 -12.19
N CYS A 280 24.27 16.01 -11.45
CA CYS A 280 24.43 15.99 -10.01
C CYS A 280 23.17 16.51 -9.30
N SER A 281 22.78 17.75 -9.58
CA SER A 281 21.58 18.42 -9.02
C SER A 281 21.39 18.28 -7.49
N SER A 282 22.47 18.01 -6.73
CA SER A 282 22.42 17.87 -5.28
C SER A 282 21.96 19.17 -4.62
N PHE A 283 21.12 19.07 -3.60
CA PHE A 283 20.74 20.20 -2.76
C PHE A 283 21.95 20.70 -1.96
N LEU A 284 22.20 22.01 -2.00
CA LEU A 284 23.35 22.67 -1.39
C LEU A 284 22.98 23.52 -0.17
N GLY A 285 21.72 23.54 0.26
CA GLY A 285 21.23 24.38 1.37
C GLY A 285 20.47 25.62 0.89
N SER A 286 20.20 26.55 1.83
CA SER A 286 19.49 27.80 1.52
C SER A 286 20.44 28.94 1.13
N SER A 287 19.98 29.82 0.26
CA SER A 287 20.71 31.01 -0.17
C SER A 287 21.06 31.91 1.00
N GLU A 288 20.17 32.04 1.98
CA GLU A 288 20.38 32.88 3.16
C GLU A 288 21.50 32.35 4.04
N ALA A 289 21.59 31.03 4.21
CA ALA A 289 22.65 30.41 5.00
C ALA A 289 24.03 30.64 4.38
N HIS A 290 24.14 30.53 3.05
CA HIS A 290 25.36 30.85 2.30
C HIS A 290 25.70 32.35 2.35
N ILE A 291 24.71 33.23 2.25
CA ILE A 291 24.92 34.68 2.33
C ILE A 291 25.37 35.08 3.73
N ALA A 292 24.75 34.53 4.78
CA ALA A 292 25.08 34.84 6.17
C ALA A 292 26.50 34.38 6.57
N SER A 293 27.01 33.33 5.92
CA SER A 293 28.36 32.81 6.14
C SER A 293 29.43 33.46 5.26
N SER A 294 29.04 34.35 4.34
CA SER A 294 29.96 35.03 3.42
C SER A 294 30.30 36.44 3.86
N ASN A 295 31.59 36.80 3.77
CA ASN A 295 32.06 38.18 3.97
C ASN A 295 31.75 39.10 2.76
N ASN A 296 31.29 38.54 1.64
CA ASN A 296 30.95 39.29 0.43
C ASN A 296 29.60 38.83 -0.12
N ALA A 297 28.54 39.55 0.24
CA ALA A 297 27.17 39.22 -0.16
C ALA A 297 26.92 39.27 -1.68
N ARG A 298 27.82 39.88 -2.48
CA ARG A 298 27.67 39.94 -3.95
C ARG A 298 28.22 38.73 -4.69
N PHE A 299 29.17 38.00 -4.11
CA PHE A 299 29.81 36.86 -4.74
C PHE A 299 29.83 35.68 -3.77
N VAL A 300 28.71 34.96 -3.70
CA VAL A 300 28.55 33.80 -2.84
C VAL A 300 28.44 32.56 -3.70
N TRP A 301 29.30 31.58 -3.43
CA TRP A 301 29.36 30.32 -4.16
C TRP A 301 29.16 29.15 -3.20
N ALA A 302 28.28 28.23 -3.56
CA ALA A 302 28.02 27.01 -2.81
C ALA A 302 28.84 25.86 -3.43
N PRO A 303 29.80 25.27 -2.70
CA PRO A 303 30.54 24.11 -3.18
C PRO A 303 29.67 22.84 -3.07
N CYS A 304 29.65 22.04 -4.14
CA CYS A 304 29.01 20.72 -4.12
C CYS A 304 29.96 19.65 -3.60
N ALA A 305 29.63 18.99 -2.50
CA ALA A 305 30.44 17.89 -1.95
C ALA A 305 30.47 16.63 -2.84
N SER A 306 29.48 16.45 -3.73
CA SER A 306 29.36 15.26 -4.58
C SER A 306 30.23 15.32 -5.85
N CYS A 307 30.32 16.49 -6.48
CA CYS A 307 31.02 16.66 -7.76
C CYS A 307 32.04 17.81 -7.78
N ASN A 308 32.28 18.46 -6.63
CA ASN A 308 33.19 19.59 -6.45
C ASN A 308 32.88 20.83 -7.31
N THR A 309 31.74 20.86 -8.01
CA THR A 309 31.31 22.03 -8.77
C THR A 309 30.87 23.14 -7.81
N GLN A 310 31.28 24.37 -8.08
CA GLN A 310 30.79 25.54 -7.36
C GLN A 310 29.61 26.17 -8.09
N THR A 311 28.55 26.46 -7.37
CA THR A 311 27.33 27.08 -7.92
C THR A 311 27.14 28.48 -7.37
N CYS A 312 26.83 29.45 -8.23
CA CYS A 312 26.45 30.79 -7.81
C CYS A 312 25.12 30.75 -7.05
N VAL A 313 25.12 31.21 -5.80
CA VAL A 313 23.91 31.20 -4.94
C VAL A 313 22.81 32.12 -5.48
N SER A 314 23.17 33.18 -6.21
CA SER A 314 22.21 34.17 -6.70
C SER A 314 21.49 33.76 -7.99
N CYS A 315 22.16 33.06 -8.90
CA CYS A 315 21.61 32.74 -10.23
C CYS A 315 21.53 31.22 -10.53
N GLY A 316 22.09 30.36 -9.68
CA GLY A 316 22.09 28.91 -9.85
C GLY A 316 23.01 28.38 -10.97
N LYS A 317 23.73 29.25 -11.68
CA LYS A 317 24.72 28.87 -12.71
C LYS A 317 26.03 28.40 -12.07
N PRO A 318 26.92 27.74 -12.83
CA PRO A 318 28.29 27.52 -12.38
C PRO A 318 28.95 28.81 -11.91
N ALA A 319 29.84 28.73 -10.92
CA ALA A 319 30.51 29.90 -10.37
C ALA A 319 31.23 30.70 -11.45
N HIS A 320 30.94 31.99 -11.51
CA HIS A 320 31.45 32.93 -12.52
C HIS A 320 32.18 34.11 -11.83
N PRO A 321 33.44 33.91 -11.40
CA PRO A 321 34.17 34.92 -10.65
C PRO A 321 34.45 36.17 -11.51
N GLY A 322 34.10 37.35 -11.00
CA GLY A 322 34.32 38.63 -11.69
C GLY A 322 33.19 39.05 -12.64
N ASP A 323 32.28 38.15 -13.00
CA ASP A 323 31.13 38.45 -13.84
C ASP A 323 29.86 38.69 -13.00
N THR A 324 29.01 39.60 -13.46
CA THR A 324 27.68 39.80 -12.89
C THR A 324 26.74 38.68 -13.31
N CYS A 325 25.78 38.31 -12.45
CA CYS A 325 24.72 37.37 -12.80
C CYS A 325 23.93 37.91 -14.00
N SER A 326 24.17 37.37 -15.21
CA SER A 326 23.33 37.64 -16.36
C SER A 326 21.98 36.94 -16.16
N GLN A 327 20.89 37.62 -16.53
CA GLN A 327 19.56 37.00 -16.56
C GLN A 327 19.64 35.71 -17.40
N ASN A 328 19.04 34.64 -16.90
CA ASN A 328 18.97 33.39 -17.63
C ASN A 328 17.98 33.56 -18.77
N GLU A 329 18.48 33.76 -20.00
CA GLU A 329 17.67 33.83 -21.22
C GLU A 329 16.74 32.61 -21.32
N ALA A 330 17.26 31.40 -21.03
CA ALA A 330 16.45 30.18 -20.96
C ALA A 330 15.31 30.25 -19.92
N THR A 331 15.51 30.92 -18.78
CA THR A 331 14.43 31.10 -17.79
C THR A 331 13.37 32.09 -18.28
N GLU A 332 13.77 33.10 -19.05
CA GLU A 332 12.85 34.03 -19.68
C GLU A 332 12.05 33.39 -20.81
N GLU A 333 12.68 32.56 -21.63
CA GLU A 333 12.02 31.75 -22.66
C GLU A 333 10.96 30.82 -22.05
N VAL A 334 11.30 30.12 -20.96
CA VAL A 334 10.35 29.23 -20.27
C VAL A 334 9.19 30.03 -19.66
N ARG A 335 9.44 31.22 -19.11
CA ARG A 335 8.38 32.12 -18.62
C ARG A 335 7.51 32.67 -19.75
N ALA A 336 8.10 32.98 -20.90
CA ALA A 336 7.36 33.42 -22.08
C ALA A 336 6.46 32.30 -22.60
N LEU A 337 6.99 31.08 -22.69
CA LEU A 337 6.24 29.87 -23.04
C LEU A 337 5.08 29.64 -22.07
N ALA A 338 5.33 29.70 -20.76
CA ALA A 338 4.29 29.55 -19.74
C ALA A 338 3.14 30.54 -19.95
N LYS A 339 3.45 31.82 -20.22
CA LYS A 339 2.43 32.84 -20.53
C LYS A 339 1.65 32.52 -21.79
N THR A 340 2.31 32.07 -22.87
CA THR A 340 1.62 31.73 -24.12
C THR A 340 0.78 30.47 -24.02
N SER A 341 1.17 29.53 -23.16
CA SER A 341 0.43 28.29 -22.90
C SER A 341 -0.68 28.44 -21.84
N GLY A 342 -0.80 29.61 -21.20
CA GLY A 342 -1.76 29.84 -20.13
C GLY A 342 -1.38 29.20 -18.79
N TRP A 343 -0.13 28.74 -18.63
CA TRP A 343 0.36 28.19 -17.37
C TRP A 343 0.59 29.30 -16.34
N GLN A 344 0.25 29.00 -15.08
CA GLN A 344 0.40 29.97 -14.00
C GLN A 344 1.68 29.74 -13.20
N THR A 345 2.26 30.82 -12.66
CA THR A 345 3.42 30.77 -11.77
C THR A 345 2.98 30.95 -10.32
N CYS A 346 3.42 30.06 -9.42
CA CYS A 346 3.19 30.21 -8.00
C CYS A 346 3.83 31.53 -7.48
N PRO A 347 3.08 32.40 -6.79
CA PRO A 347 3.59 33.69 -6.35
C PRO A 347 4.73 33.59 -5.32
N ASN A 348 4.84 32.46 -4.61
CA ASN A 348 5.85 32.24 -3.59
C ASN A 348 7.12 31.57 -4.15
N CYS A 349 7.01 30.32 -4.61
CA CYS A 349 8.18 29.54 -5.04
C CYS A 349 8.53 29.66 -6.52
N GLN A 350 7.74 30.39 -7.31
CA GLN A 350 7.95 30.59 -8.76
C GLN A 350 7.88 29.30 -9.61
N ALA A 351 7.32 28.21 -9.07
CA ALA A 351 7.01 27.01 -9.85
C ALA A 351 5.94 27.32 -10.90
N ILE A 352 6.15 26.82 -12.12
CA ILE A 352 5.19 26.91 -13.22
C ILE A 352 4.24 25.71 -13.14
N ILE A 353 2.95 25.98 -13.24
CA ILE A 353 1.86 25.04 -12.93
C ILE A 353 0.88 25.07 -14.11
N ASP A 354 0.60 23.89 -14.64
CA ASP A 354 -0.49 23.65 -15.59
C ASP A 354 -1.74 23.17 -14.84
N LEU A 355 -2.92 23.49 -15.35
CA LEU A 355 -4.21 23.09 -14.78
C LEU A 355 -5.15 22.62 -15.89
N HIS A 356 -5.31 21.29 -16.01
CA HIS A 356 -6.22 20.68 -16.97
C HIS A 356 -7.69 20.67 -16.51
N HIS A 357 -7.94 20.42 -15.22
CA HIS A 357 -9.27 20.34 -14.62
C HIS A 357 -9.26 20.91 -13.21
N GLY A 358 -10.44 21.18 -12.65
CA GLY A 358 -10.60 21.78 -11.32
C GLY A 358 -10.83 23.30 -11.35
N CYS A 359 -11.12 23.84 -10.16
CA CYS A 359 -11.43 25.26 -9.96
C CYS A 359 -10.15 26.11 -9.93
N ASN A 360 -10.30 27.43 -9.90
CA ASN A 360 -9.18 28.37 -9.86
C ASN A 360 -8.43 28.41 -8.50
N HIS A 361 -8.88 27.66 -7.48
CA HIS A 361 -8.16 27.52 -6.21
C HIS A 361 -7.01 26.52 -6.33
N MET A 362 -5.78 27.00 -6.34
CA MET A 362 -4.59 26.16 -6.43
C MET A 362 -3.88 26.07 -5.09
N THR A 363 -3.35 24.89 -4.79
CA THR A 363 -2.38 24.67 -3.71
C THR A 363 -1.07 24.22 -4.34
N CYS A 364 -0.05 25.09 -4.32
CA CYS A 364 1.27 24.74 -4.84
C CYS A 364 1.95 23.65 -3.97
N ARG A 365 2.96 22.97 -4.51
CA ARG A 365 3.84 22.06 -3.73
C ARG A 365 4.50 22.73 -2.53
N CYS A 366 4.77 24.04 -2.62
CA CYS A 366 5.24 24.84 -1.48
C CYS A 366 4.12 25.26 -0.49
N ARG A 367 2.91 24.70 -0.64
CA ARG A 367 1.68 24.95 0.14
C ARG A 367 1.10 26.35 0.07
N THR A 368 1.63 27.19 -0.82
CA THR A 368 1.01 28.48 -1.10
C THR A 368 -0.29 28.26 -1.85
N GLU A 369 -1.37 28.78 -1.31
CA GLU A 369 -2.67 28.81 -1.96
C GLU A 369 -2.83 30.08 -2.79
N PHE A 370 -3.16 29.95 -4.07
CA PHE A 370 -3.25 31.07 -5.00
C PHE A 370 -4.33 30.84 -6.07
N CYS A 371 -4.74 31.91 -6.74
CA CYS A 371 -5.69 31.84 -7.84
C CYS A 371 -4.96 31.48 -9.15
N TYR A 372 -5.39 30.42 -9.84
CA TYR A 372 -4.79 30.02 -11.12
C TYR A 372 -4.90 31.12 -12.20
N GLU A 373 -6.03 31.83 -12.23
CA GLU A 373 -6.31 32.83 -13.26
C GLU A 373 -5.38 34.05 -13.17
N CYS A 374 -5.17 34.60 -11.97
CA CYS A 374 -4.41 35.84 -11.79
C CYS A 374 -3.10 35.70 -11.02
N GLY A 375 -2.79 34.53 -10.46
CA GLY A 375 -1.52 34.24 -9.77
C GLY A 375 -1.37 34.88 -8.39
N VAL A 376 -2.39 35.58 -7.87
CA VAL A 376 -2.34 36.21 -6.53
C VAL A 376 -2.83 35.26 -5.44
N LEU A 377 -2.56 35.59 -4.18
CA LEU A 377 -2.93 34.76 -3.03
C LEU A 377 -4.43 34.48 -3.00
N TRP A 378 -4.79 33.26 -2.61
CA TRP A 378 -6.18 32.82 -2.61
C TRP A 378 -7.06 33.73 -1.75
N LYS A 379 -8.30 33.99 -2.22
CA LYS A 379 -9.27 34.94 -1.63
C LYS A 379 -8.82 36.40 -1.57
N THR A 380 -7.75 36.80 -2.27
CA THR A 380 -7.35 38.22 -2.40
C THR A 380 -7.75 38.85 -3.75
N CYS A 381 -8.34 38.07 -4.65
CA CYS A 381 -8.87 38.50 -5.95
C CYS A 381 -10.40 38.38 -6.02
N ARG A 382 -10.98 38.95 -7.09
CA ARG A 382 -12.40 38.80 -7.47
C ARG A 382 -12.57 37.95 -8.74
N CYS A 383 -11.56 37.18 -9.12
CA CYS A 383 -11.64 36.25 -10.24
C CYS A 383 -12.77 35.24 -10.01
N GLU A 384 -13.34 34.77 -11.11
CA GLU A 384 -14.34 33.72 -11.04
C GLU A 384 -13.72 32.47 -10.43
N GLN A 385 -14.55 31.71 -9.73
CA GLN A 385 -14.07 30.51 -9.06
C GLN A 385 -13.77 29.38 -10.05
N TRP A 386 -14.43 29.40 -11.19
CA TRP A 386 -14.30 28.42 -12.26
C TRP A 386 -14.09 29.12 -13.60
N ASP A 387 -13.23 28.51 -14.40
CA ASP A 387 -13.36 28.62 -15.85
C ASP A 387 -14.45 27.65 -16.30
N GLU A 388 -15.33 28.12 -17.20
CA GLU A 388 -16.53 27.39 -17.58
C GLU A 388 -16.21 26.08 -18.33
N HIS A 389 -15.13 26.06 -19.13
CA HIS A 389 -14.69 24.86 -19.81
C HIS A 389 -14.13 23.84 -18.83
N ARG A 390 -13.25 24.27 -17.91
CA ARG A 390 -12.70 23.39 -16.85
C ARG A 390 -13.78 22.85 -15.93
N LEU A 391 -14.83 23.62 -15.66
CA LEU A 391 -15.97 23.16 -14.86
C LEU A 391 -16.66 21.97 -15.53
N VAL A 392 -16.94 22.07 -16.83
CA VAL A 392 -17.56 20.98 -17.60
C VAL A 392 -16.63 19.77 -17.68
N VAL A 393 -15.34 19.95 -17.99
CA VAL A 393 -14.35 18.86 -18.03
C VAL A 393 -14.26 18.14 -16.69
N THR A 394 -14.27 18.89 -15.57
CA THR A 394 -14.26 18.30 -14.23
C THR A 394 -15.54 17.50 -13.94
N ALA A 395 -16.69 18.01 -14.37
CA ALA A 395 -17.97 17.32 -14.22
C ALA A 395 -18.01 16.03 -15.05
N GLU A 396 -17.57 16.08 -16.31
CA GLU A 396 -17.45 14.91 -17.19
C GLU A 396 -16.58 13.83 -16.57
N LEU A 397 -15.37 14.18 -16.10
CA LEU A 397 -14.46 13.24 -15.45
C LEU A 397 -15.11 12.53 -14.25
N ARG A 398 -15.83 13.28 -13.41
CA ARG A 398 -16.49 12.71 -12.22
C ARG A 398 -17.67 11.81 -12.57
N VAL A 399 -18.44 12.18 -13.59
CA VAL A 399 -19.54 11.35 -14.11
C VAL A 399 -19.00 10.08 -14.75
N GLU A 400 -17.92 10.16 -15.53
CA GLU A 400 -17.23 8.99 -16.10
C GLU A 400 -16.76 8.05 -14.99
N ASN A 401 -16.09 8.57 -13.95
CA ASN A 401 -15.67 7.78 -12.79
C ASN A 401 -16.85 7.14 -12.05
N ALA A 402 -17.98 7.84 -11.90
CA ALA A 402 -19.17 7.32 -11.23
C ALA A 402 -19.84 6.18 -12.02
N LEU A 403 -19.82 6.27 -13.35
CA LEU A 403 -20.49 5.32 -14.24
C LEU A 403 -19.62 4.11 -14.62
N GLY A 404 -18.30 4.19 -14.41
CA GLY A 404 -17.36 3.09 -14.70
C GLY A 404 -16.65 3.23 -16.05
N GLY A 405 -16.31 4.47 -16.44
CA GLY A 405 -15.52 4.79 -17.63
C GLY A 405 -16.34 5.33 -18.81
N GLN A 406 -15.68 5.53 -19.94
CA GLN A 406 -16.23 6.18 -21.14
C GLN A 406 -17.39 5.42 -21.81
N VAL A 407 -17.56 4.12 -21.51
CA VAL A 407 -18.54 3.25 -22.16
C VAL A 407 -19.97 3.79 -22.04
N VAL A 408 -20.31 4.48 -20.95
CA VAL A 408 -21.67 5.01 -20.76
C VAL A 408 -21.98 6.20 -21.66
N ARG A 409 -20.95 6.97 -22.06
CA ARG A 409 -21.10 8.07 -23.02
C ARG A 409 -21.58 7.59 -24.39
N GLU A 410 -21.17 6.38 -24.79
CA GLU A 410 -21.54 5.76 -26.06
C GLU A 410 -22.89 5.04 -25.99
N VAL A 411 -23.19 4.40 -24.86
CA VAL A 411 -24.41 3.60 -24.71
C VAL A 411 -25.64 4.46 -24.38
N GLN A 412 -25.49 5.54 -23.59
CA GLN A 412 -26.58 6.43 -23.19
C GLN A 412 -26.15 7.91 -23.16
N PRO A 413 -25.99 8.55 -24.34
CA PRO A 413 -25.45 9.91 -24.42
C PRO A 413 -26.33 10.96 -23.73
N GLU A 414 -27.66 10.84 -23.83
CA GLU A 414 -28.59 11.82 -23.22
C GLU A 414 -28.55 11.78 -21.69
N ALA A 415 -28.53 10.57 -21.10
CA ALA A 415 -28.44 10.41 -19.66
C ALA A 415 -27.08 10.90 -19.12
N PHE A 416 -25.99 10.66 -19.86
CA PHE A 416 -24.67 11.18 -19.54
C PHE A 416 -24.68 12.72 -19.49
N VAL A 417 -25.20 13.37 -20.53
CA VAL A 417 -25.29 14.85 -20.57
C VAL A 417 -26.10 15.39 -19.40
N GLN A 418 -27.23 14.77 -19.06
CA GLN A 418 -28.03 15.19 -17.91
C GLN A 418 -27.26 15.08 -16.58
N GLN A 419 -26.51 14.00 -16.37
CA GLN A 419 -25.69 13.83 -15.17
C GLN A 419 -24.53 14.82 -15.12
N VAL A 420 -23.89 15.13 -16.25
CA VAL A 420 -22.85 16.15 -16.34
C VAL A 420 -23.41 17.52 -15.95
N MET A 421 -24.59 17.89 -16.45
CA MET A 421 -25.23 19.16 -16.08
C MET A 421 -25.55 19.25 -14.57
N GLN A 422 -26.01 18.15 -13.98
CA GLN A 422 -26.22 18.07 -12.53
C GLN A 422 -24.90 18.18 -11.74
N ALA A 423 -23.84 17.52 -12.22
CA ALA A 423 -22.51 17.59 -11.62
C ALA A 423 -21.89 18.99 -11.73
N VAL A 424 -22.10 19.69 -12.85
CA VAL A 424 -21.71 21.10 -13.04
C VAL A 424 -22.36 21.99 -11.98
N GLU A 425 -23.68 21.90 -11.81
CA GLU A 425 -24.39 22.74 -10.84
C GLU A 425 -23.93 22.45 -9.40
N HIS A 426 -23.73 21.17 -9.07
CA HIS A 426 -23.17 20.77 -7.78
C HIS A 426 -21.76 21.33 -7.56
N LEU A 427 -20.89 21.27 -8.58
CA LEU A 427 -19.52 21.78 -8.52
C LEU A 427 -19.47 23.29 -8.29
N ARG A 428 -20.40 24.08 -8.81
CA ARG A 428 -20.41 25.54 -8.58
C ARG A 428 -20.46 25.89 -7.10
N VAL A 429 -21.22 25.12 -6.31
CA VAL A 429 -21.48 25.42 -4.90
C VAL A 429 -20.59 24.60 -3.96
N ASN A 430 -20.33 23.33 -4.26
CA ASN A 430 -19.81 22.36 -3.30
C ASN A 430 -18.38 21.88 -3.54
N HIS A 431 -17.54 22.59 -4.30
CA HIS A 431 -16.21 22.11 -4.65
C HIS A 431 -15.11 22.40 -3.61
N GLY A 432 -15.27 23.42 -2.76
CA GLY A 432 -14.29 23.83 -1.74
C GLY A 432 -14.42 23.05 -0.42
N CYS A 433 -14.30 21.72 -0.46
CA CYS A 433 -14.45 20.92 0.75
C CYS A 433 -13.14 20.84 1.53
N ASP A 434 -13.15 21.37 2.76
CA ASP A 434 -12.06 21.11 3.69
C ASP A 434 -12.15 19.67 4.18
N ARG A 435 -13.15 19.26 4.96
CA ARG A 435 -13.16 17.89 5.51
C ARG A 435 -13.86 16.90 4.59
N HIS A 436 -13.08 16.09 3.86
CA HIS A 436 -13.65 15.07 2.99
C HIS A 436 -14.24 13.89 3.78
N ARG A 437 -15.49 13.54 3.48
CA ARG A 437 -16.12 12.29 3.92
C ARG A 437 -16.12 11.30 2.76
N TRP A 438 -15.27 10.29 2.85
CA TRP A 438 -15.01 9.35 1.76
C TRP A 438 -16.01 8.19 1.72
N THR A 439 -16.39 7.80 0.50
CA THR A 439 -17.05 6.53 0.15
C THR A 439 -16.30 5.84 -0.95
N GLU A 440 -16.44 4.53 -1.05
CA GLU A 440 -15.87 3.77 -2.15
C GLU A 440 -16.81 3.78 -3.35
N THR A 441 -16.22 3.94 -4.53
CA THR A 441 -16.91 3.89 -5.84
C THR A 441 -16.25 2.84 -6.71
N ARG A 442 -16.67 2.76 -7.98
CA ARG A 442 -15.98 1.96 -9.00
C ARG A 442 -14.57 2.50 -9.28
N GLY A 443 -13.79 1.71 -10.01
CA GLY A 443 -12.51 2.13 -10.58
C GLY A 443 -12.64 3.31 -11.56
N GLY A 444 -11.53 3.99 -11.81
CA GLY A 444 -11.46 5.18 -12.66
C GLY A 444 -10.15 5.93 -12.47
N THR A 445 -10.09 7.16 -12.95
CA THR A 445 -8.87 7.98 -12.87
C THR A 445 -8.88 8.86 -11.62
N CYS A 446 -7.82 8.78 -10.81
CA CYS A 446 -7.63 9.63 -9.64
C CYS A 446 -7.47 11.10 -10.04
N GLU A 447 -8.25 12.02 -9.47
CA GLU A 447 -8.17 13.46 -9.78
C GLU A 447 -6.86 14.12 -9.32
N GLU A 448 -6.12 13.50 -8.37
CA GLU A 448 -4.89 14.05 -7.76
C GLU A 448 -3.59 13.52 -8.39
N CYS A 449 -3.48 12.20 -8.58
CA CYS A 449 -2.27 11.58 -9.10
C CYS A 449 -2.41 11.04 -10.53
N HIS A 450 -3.59 11.20 -11.13
CA HIS A 450 -3.93 10.74 -12.49
C HIS A 450 -3.71 9.23 -12.73
N THR A 451 -3.47 8.46 -11.68
CA THR A 451 -3.34 7.01 -11.78
C THR A 451 -4.72 6.40 -11.96
N GLU A 452 -4.84 5.52 -12.94
CA GLU A 452 -6.03 4.72 -13.16
C GLU A 452 -6.11 3.59 -12.12
N MET A 453 -7.22 3.56 -11.39
CA MET A 453 -7.51 2.58 -10.35
C MET A 453 -8.51 1.57 -10.89
N LYS A 454 -8.15 0.28 -10.92
CA LYS A 454 -9.00 -0.76 -11.50
C LYS A 454 -10.25 -1.08 -10.67
N TYR A 455 -10.14 -1.03 -9.34
CA TYR A 455 -11.17 -1.57 -8.44
C TYR A 455 -12.08 -0.49 -7.88
N PHE A 456 -11.47 0.52 -7.24
CA PHE A 456 -12.24 1.57 -6.59
C PHE A 456 -11.46 2.88 -6.49
N LEU A 457 -12.22 3.97 -6.46
CA LEU A 457 -11.78 5.28 -5.98
C LEU A 457 -12.51 5.63 -4.68
N LYS A 458 -11.93 6.57 -3.92
CA LYS A 458 -12.59 7.25 -2.82
C LYS A 458 -13.29 8.49 -3.39
N MET A 459 -14.61 8.54 -3.30
CA MET A 459 -15.41 9.72 -3.63
C MET A 459 -15.79 10.48 -2.37
N CYS A 460 -15.60 11.79 -2.37
CA CYS A 460 -16.09 12.65 -1.30
C CYS A 460 -17.60 12.86 -1.43
N ARG A 461 -18.37 12.53 -0.39
CA ARG A 461 -19.84 12.74 -0.37
C ARG A 461 -20.28 14.20 -0.47
N ASN A 462 -19.39 15.14 -0.13
CA ASN A 462 -19.72 16.56 -0.09
C ASN A 462 -19.32 17.28 -1.39
N CYS A 463 -18.07 17.12 -1.82
CA CYS A 463 -17.60 17.80 -3.03
C CYS A 463 -17.61 16.95 -4.30
N GLY A 464 -17.80 15.63 -4.21
CA GLY A 464 -17.74 14.73 -5.37
C GLY A 464 -16.34 14.44 -5.90
N LEU A 465 -15.28 14.83 -5.17
CA LEU A 465 -13.89 14.57 -5.54
C LEU A 465 -13.59 13.07 -5.51
N HIS A 466 -13.04 12.52 -6.60
CA HIS A 466 -12.66 11.12 -6.76
C HIS A 466 -11.13 10.95 -6.75
N VAL A 467 -10.61 10.22 -5.78
CA VAL A 467 -9.17 10.02 -5.60
C VAL A 467 -8.83 8.60 -5.18
N CYS A 468 -7.61 8.16 -5.46
CA CYS A 468 -7.12 6.88 -4.94
C CYS A 468 -6.93 6.96 -3.41
N LYS A 469 -6.98 5.80 -2.75
CA LYS A 469 -6.83 5.71 -1.29
C LYS A 469 -5.54 6.39 -0.77
N PRO A 470 -4.35 6.23 -1.40
CA PRO A 470 -3.16 6.96 -1.00
C PRO A 470 -3.30 8.49 -1.06
N CYS A 471 -3.92 9.05 -2.10
CA CYS A 471 -4.13 10.50 -2.21
C CYS A 471 -5.10 11.01 -1.14
N ALA A 472 -6.19 10.28 -0.90
CA ALA A 472 -7.18 10.60 0.13
C ALA A 472 -6.60 10.63 1.56
N LEU A 473 -5.54 9.84 1.81
CA LEU A 473 -4.93 9.72 3.14
C LEU A 473 -3.71 10.63 3.30
N ASN A 474 -2.86 10.71 2.28
CA ASN A 474 -1.50 11.23 2.42
C ASN A 474 -1.30 12.60 1.74
N ARG A 475 -2.22 13.04 0.86
CA ARG A 475 -2.14 14.32 0.12
C ARG A 475 -3.24 15.30 0.53
N LEU A 476 -4.46 14.79 0.65
CA LEU A 476 -5.67 15.55 0.98
C LEU A 476 -6.04 15.46 2.45
#